data_AF-A0A6H5K8G5-F1
#
_entry.id   AF-A0A6H5K8G5-F1
#
_cell.length_a   1.000
_cell.length_b   1.000
_cell.length_c   1.000
_cell.angle_alpha   90.00
_cell.angle_beta   90.00
_cell.angle_gamma   90.00
#
_symmetry.space_group_name_H-M   'P 1'
#
loop_
_entity.id
_entity.type
_entity.pdbx_description
1 polymer ?
#
loop_
_entity_poly.entity_id
_entity_poly.type
_entity_poly.pdbx_seq_one_letter_code
_entity_poly.pdbx_strand_id
1 'polypeptide(L)'
;MNKLLDDIEKRVAATAAAEAAIAAKEEEVKAMKASVARDRGKLARDIARSDVLQQQRERREQDRVSKAAEAAISKLPPLALKFVEDSVQSLRPKTGELTTLQQSRIILMLYFDLVKGGSSENHAKEQVAKTLRIGTDKVLAVRTLWYDKQELYETNGKGRGKATSFDDGRRVITKEQEDGLREFIKGEHEAGRQVFRRTGKDYLECSCGLEMSNRAVGGLLQRLGFERCRGRIKIPPLNEERKNRIRLFLVKMLLAKRPEDAGVAVIVYIDESFVHQVYGSAYSYFPSDDKGIVQDG
;
A
#
# COMPACT_ATOMS: atom_id res chain seq x y z
N MET A 1 73.55 19.15 -92.95
CA MET A 1 73.02 20.30 -92.19
C MET A 1 71.54 20.12 -91.82
N ASN A 2 70.67 19.64 -92.73
CA ASN A 2 69.23 19.46 -92.45
C ASN A 2 68.87 18.43 -91.35
N LYS A 3 69.63 17.33 -91.20
CA LYS A 3 69.32 16.31 -90.18
C LYS A 3 69.45 16.79 -88.73
N LEU A 4 70.37 17.72 -88.45
CA LEU A 4 70.60 18.21 -87.09
C LEU A 4 69.53 19.21 -86.65
N LEU A 5 69.00 20.01 -87.57
CA LEU A 5 67.88 20.92 -87.31
C LEU A 5 66.58 20.14 -87.10
N ASP A 6 66.31 19.12 -87.94
CA ASP A 6 65.17 18.21 -87.76
C ASP A 6 65.21 17.49 -86.40
N ASP A 7 66.39 17.07 -85.93
CA ASP A 7 66.55 16.37 -84.65
C ASP A 7 66.39 17.33 -83.45
N ILE A 8 66.78 18.60 -83.57
CA ILE A 8 66.58 19.61 -82.52
C ILE A 8 65.09 19.99 -82.43
N GLU A 9 64.42 20.22 -83.55
CA GLU A 9 62.99 20.52 -83.58
C GLU A 9 62.16 19.35 -83.02
N LYS A 10 62.52 18.11 -83.35
CA LYS A 10 61.88 16.92 -82.76
C LYS A 10 62.10 16.82 -81.25
N ARG A 11 63.30 17.18 -80.76
CA ARG A 11 63.59 17.17 -79.31
C ARG A 11 62.83 18.27 -78.57
N VAL A 12 62.75 19.47 -79.13
CA VAL A 12 61.99 20.59 -78.53
C VAL A 12 60.49 20.29 -78.54
N ALA A 13 59.96 19.70 -79.61
CA ALA A 13 58.58 19.23 -79.65
C ALA A 13 58.32 18.11 -78.63
N ALA A 14 59.28 17.18 -78.46
CA ALA A 14 59.18 16.12 -77.46
C ALA A 14 59.24 16.64 -76.02
N THR A 15 60.06 17.65 -75.73
CA THR A 15 60.11 18.26 -74.39
C THR A 15 58.85 19.09 -74.10
N ALA A 16 58.34 19.84 -75.07
CA ALA A 16 57.07 20.56 -74.91
C ALA A 16 55.88 19.62 -74.71
N ALA A 17 55.86 18.48 -75.42
CA ALA A 17 54.86 17.43 -75.20
C ALA A 17 55.00 16.77 -73.82
N ALA A 18 56.22 16.56 -73.33
CA ALA A 18 56.46 16.02 -72.00
C ALA A 18 56.04 17.00 -70.89
N GLU A 19 56.32 18.29 -71.03
CA GLU A 19 55.90 19.33 -70.07
C GLU A 19 54.37 19.46 -70.04
N ALA A 20 53.70 19.44 -71.20
CA ALA A 20 52.24 19.43 -71.26
C ALA A 20 51.64 18.18 -70.61
N ALA A 21 52.28 17.01 -70.77
CA ALA A 21 51.85 15.76 -70.13
C ALA A 21 52.04 15.78 -68.61
N ILE A 22 53.11 16.42 -68.10
CA ILE A 22 53.35 16.60 -66.67
C ILE A 22 52.30 17.55 -66.07
N ALA A 23 52.04 18.69 -66.71
CA ALA A 23 51.03 19.65 -66.25
C ALA A 23 49.62 19.02 -66.22
N ALA A 24 49.27 18.20 -67.21
CA ALA A 24 48.01 17.45 -67.21
C ALA A 24 47.91 16.46 -66.04
N LYS A 25 49.00 15.74 -65.73
CA LYS A 25 49.04 14.83 -64.58
C LYS A 25 48.97 15.56 -63.24
N GLU A 26 49.56 16.75 -63.13
CA GLU A 26 49.49 17.54 -61.90
C GLU A 26 48.06 18.02 -61.60
N GLU A 27 47.32 18.47 -62.61
CA GLU A 27 45.90 18.82 -62.45
C GLU A 27 45.04 17.59 -62.14
N GLU A 28 45.34 16.42 -62.73
CA GLU A 28 44.66 15.16 -62.37
C GLU A 28 44.91 14.77 -60.91
N VAL A 29 46.15 14.86 -60.43
CA VAL A 29 46.50 14.58 -59.02
C VAL A 29 45.84 15.57 -58.08
N LYS A 30 45.72 16.85 -58.48
CA LYS A 30 45.05 17.89 -57.70
C LYS A 30 43.55 17.65 -57.62
N ALA A 31 42.92 17.24 -58.72
CA ALA A 31 41.51 16.83 -58.73
C ALA A 31 41.27 15.59 -57.85
N MET A 32 42.17 14.60 -57.90
CA MET A 32 42.10 13.38 -57.08
C MET A 32 42.23 13.69 -55.59
N LYS A 33 43.18 14.56 -55.20
CA LYS A 33 43.34 15.03 -53.80
C LYS A 33 42.09 15.76 -53.30
N ALA A 34 41.45 16.57 -54.15
CA ALA A 34 40.20 17.26 -53.81
C ALA A 34 38.99 16.31 -53.66
N SER A 35 38.96 15.19 -54.39
CA SER A 35 37.98 14.11 -54.19
C SER A 35 38.21 13.40 -52.86
N VAL A 36 39.44 12.97 -52.58
CA VAL A 36 39.77 12.26 -51.34
C VAL A 36 39.49 13.11 -50.09
N ALA A 37 39.73 14.42 -50.16
CA ALA A 37 39.40 15.34 -49.06
C ALA A 37 37.87 15.41 -48.81
N ARG A 38 37.05 15.42 -49.88
CA ARG A 38 35.58 15.40 -49.78
C ARG A 38 35.08 14.08 -49.19
N ASP A 39 35.64 12.96 -49.62
CA ASP A 39 35.25 11.64 -49.13
C ASP A 39 35.62 11.43 -47.66
N ARG A 40 36.81 11.89 -47.24
CA ARG A 40 37.21 11.91 -45.81
C ARG A 40 36.27 12.76 -44.96
N GLY A 41 35.86 13.93 -45.45
CA GLY A 41 34.91 14.79 -44.76
C GLY A 41 33.49 14.22 -44.68
N LYS A 42 33.10 13.36 -45.62
CA LYS A 42 31.82 12.63 -45.57
C LYS A 42 31.91 11.46 -44.57
N LEU A 43 32.99 10.68 -44.63
CA LEU A 43 33.24 9.57 -43.70
C LEU A 43 33.28 10.04 -42.24
N ALA A 44 33.96 11.16 -41.95
CA ALA A 44 34.02 11.71 -40.59
C ALA A 44 32.64 12.11 -40.05
N ARG A 45 31.75 12.64 -40.92
CA ARG A 45 30.37 12.97 -40.54
C ARG A 45 29.52 11.73 -40.30
N ASP A 46 29.71 10.69 -41.10
CA ASP A 46 28.99 9.42 -40.95
C ASP A 46 29.42 8.68 -39.67
N ILE A 47 30.71 8.70 -39.33
CA ILE A 47 31.23 8.16 -38.06
C ILE A 47 30.63 8.93 -36.87
N ALA A 48 30.68 10.27 -36.87
CA ALA A 48 30.12 11.07 -35.78
C ALA A 48 28.61 10.84 -35.61
N ARG A 49 27.87 10.64 -36.71
CA ARG A 49 26.43 10.32 -36.66
C ARG A 49 26.18 8.92 -36.09
N SER A 50 27.04 7.96 -36.42
CA SER A 50 26.98 6.60 -35.86
C SER A 50 27.23 6.61 -34.36
N ASP A 51 28.24 7.35 -33.89
CA ASP A 51 28.59 7.43 -32.46
C ASP A 51 27.44 8.04 -31.63
N VAL A 52 26.80 9.10 -32.13
CA VAL A 52 25.63 9.71 -31.48
C VAL A 52 24.45 8.73 -31.41
N LEU A 53 24.21 7.96 -32.48
CA LEU A 53 23.15 6.95 -32.49
C LEU A 53 23.47 5.79 -31.54
N GLN A 54 24.73 5.39 -31.43
CA GLN A 54 25.17 4.33 -30.52
C GLN A 54 25.02 4.76 -29.05
N GLN A 55 25.44 5.98 -28.71
CA GLN A 55 25.24 6.54 -27.36
C GLN A 55 23.74 6.66 -27.00
N GLN A 56 22.88 7.02 -27.95
CA GLN A 56 21.43 7.05 -27.72
C GLN A 56 20.84 5.65 -27.50
N ARG A 57 21.35 4.62 -28.20
CA ARG A 57 20.94 3.23 -27.99
C ARG A 57 21.39 2.72 -26.62
N GLU A 58 22.64 2.97 -26.25
CA GLU A 58 23.20 2.59 -24.94
C GLU A 58 22.41 3.24 -23.79
N ARG A 59 22.04 4.52 -23.89
CA ARG A 59 21.19 5.18 -22.89
C ARG A 59 19.80 4.55 -22.79
N ARG A 60 19.17 4.25 -23.93
CA ARG A 60 17.85 3.59 -23.94
C ARG A 60 17.91 2.17 -23.40
N GLU A 61 19.02 1.47 -23.62
CA GLU A 61 19.25 0.13 -23.10
C GLU A 61 19.53 0.16 -21.59
N GLN A 62 20.33 1.11 -21.11
CA GLN A 62 20.51 1.38 -19.68
C GLN A 62 19.19 1.72 -19.00
N ASP A 63 18.35 2.57 -19.60
CA ASP A 63 17.02 2.89 -19.08
C ASP A 63 16.06 1.69 -19.10
N ARG A 64 16.19 0.79 -20.08
CA ARG A 64 15.42 -0.45 -20.13
C ARG A 64 15.89 -1.45 -19.09
N VAL A 65 17.20 -1.59 -18.91
CA VAL A 65 17.81 -2.48 -17.91
C VAL A 65 17.52 -1.97 -16.50
N SER A 66 17.58 -0.65 -16.25
CA SER A 66 17.23 -0.07 -14.95
C SER A 66 15.74 -0.27 -14.64
N LYS A 67 14.84 0.04 -15.58
CA LYS A 67 13.40 -0.21 -15.42
C LYS A 67 13.08 -1.71 -15.28
N ALA A 68 13.78 -2.58 -16.00
CA ALA A 68 13.63 -4.02 -15.87
C ALA A 68 14.17 -4.53 -14.54
N ALA A 69 15.26 -3.96 -14.02
CA ALA A 69 15.81 -4.27 -12.70
C ALA A 69 14.87 -3.79 -11.58
N GLU A 70 14.30 -2.59 -11.68
CA GLU A 70 13.28 -2.10 -10.74
C GLU A 70 11.98 -2.94 -10.81
N ALA A 71 11.56 -3.33 -12.01
CA ALA A 71 10.43 -4.23 -12.21
C ALA A 71 10.74 -5.65 -11.69
N ALA A 72 11.98 -6.12 -11.79
CA ALA A 72 12.41 -7.40 -11.26
C ALA A 72 12.51 -7.34 -9.72
N ILE A 73 13.03 -6.26 -9.14
CA ILE A 73 13.07 -6.05 -7.69
C ILE A 73 11.65 -6.01 -7.10
N SER A 74 10.69 -5.35 -7.77
CA SER A 74 9.29 -5.35 -7.35
C SER A 74 8.56 -6.68 -7.58
N LYS A 75 9.08 -7.55 -8.46
CA LYS A 75 8.52 -8.89 -8.75
C LYS A 75 9.29 -10.04 -8.09
N LEU A 76 10.42 -9.79 -7.44
CA LEU A 76 11.15 -10.83 -6.72
C LEU A 76 10.25 -11.32 -5.57
N PRO A 77 9.90 -12.61 -5.54
CA PRO A 77 9.13 -13.15 -4.43
C PRO A 77 9.95 -13.00 -3.14
N PRO A 78 9.29 -12.68 -2.02
CA PRO A 78 9.94 -12.42 -0.74
C PRO A 78 10.40 -13.76 -0.16
N LEU A 79 11.46 -14.33 -0.70
CA LEU A 79 12.03 -15.61 -0.26
C LEU A 79 13.52 -15.48 0.07
N ALA A 80 14.28 -14.65 -0.67
CA ALA A 80 15.70 -14.44 -0.38
C ALA A 80 15.96 -13.42 0.76
N LEU A 81 15.08 -12.42 0.94
CA LEU A 81 15.13 -11.51 2.08
C LEU A 81 14.52 -12.12 3.36
N LYS A 82 13.69 -13.15 3.23
CA LYS A 82 13.08 -13.84 4.37
C LYS A 82 14.10 -14.60 5.21
N PHE A 83 15.16 -15.17 4.65
CA PHE A 83 16.06 -15.99 5.47
C PHE A 83 16.86 -15.17 6.51
N VAL A 84 17.27 -13.95 6.15
CA VAL A 84 17.97 -13.03 7.05
C VAL A 84 16.96 -12.27 7.92
N GLU A 85 15.79 -11.91 7.39
CA GLU A 85 14.75 -11.28 8.19
C GLU A 85 14.09 -12.24 9.17
N ASP A 86 13.81 -13.50 8.87
CA ASP A 86 13.14 -14.46 9.76
C ASP A 86 14.01 -14.79 10.98
N SER A 87 15.34 -14.84 10.80
CA SER A 87 16.31 -15.04 11.88
C SER A 87 16.36 -13.83 12.84
N VAL A 88 16.08 -12.63 12.36
CA VAL A 88 16.05 -11.38 13.17
C VAL A 88 14.62 -11.03 13.60
N GLN A 89 13.59 -11.38 12.83
CA GLN A 89 12.16 -11.15 13.09
C GLN A 89 11.63 -12.09 14.17
N SER A 90 12.18 -13.30 14.30
CA SER A 90 11.92 -14.17 15.46
C SER A 90 12.40 -13.56 16.78
N LEU A 91 13.31 -12.59 16.74
CA LEU A 91 13.85 -11.87 17.91
C LEU A 91 13.28 -10.45 18.07
N ARG A 92 12.70 -9.87 17.02
CA ARG A 92 12.06 -8.54 17.06
C ARG A 92 10.69 -8.65 17.75
N PRO A 93 10.49 -8.04 18.93
CA PRO A 93 9.16 -7.98 19.51
C PRO A 93 8.27 -7.10 18.62
N LYS A 94 7.15 -7.63 18.15
CA LYS A 94 6.10 -6.80 17.51
C LYS A 94 5.62 -5.76 18.53
N THR A 95 5.13 -4.63 18.04
CA THR A 95 4.61 -3.56 18.88
C THR A 95 3.50 -4.12 19.79
N GLY A 96 3.74 -4.16 21.11
CA GLY A 96 2.82 -4.74 22.09
C GLY A 96 3.14 -6.16 22.57
N GLU A 97 4.09 -6.86 21.94
CA GLU A 97 4.55 -8.18 22.39
C GLU A 97 5.30 -8.13 23.72
N LEU A 98 5.16 -9.24 24.44
CA LEU A 98 5.80 -9.52 25.70
C LEU A 98 7.30 -9.71 25.49
N THR A 99 8.12 -8.96 26.22
CA THR A 99 9.56 -9.17 26.32
C THR A 99 9.85 -10.52 26.96
N THR A 100 10.51 -11.41 26.22
CA THR A 100 10.95 -12.72 26.71
C THR A 100 12.29 -12.62 27.45
N LEU A 101 12.60 -13.61 28.29
CA LEU A 101 13.91 -13.69 28.96
C LEU A 101 15.10 -13.66 27.98
N GLN A 102 14.95 -14.29 26.82
CA GLN A 102 15.98 -14.27 25.76
C GLN A 102 16.19 -12.86 25.20
N GLN A 103 15.13 -12.10 24.97
CA GLN A 103 15.24 -10.72 24.50
C GLN A 103 15.93 -9.83 25.53
N SER A 104 15.61 -9.99 26.82
CA SER A 104 16.27 -9.24 27.88
C SER A 104 17.77 -9.55 27.98
N ARG A 105 18.18 -10.80 27.77
CA ARG A 105 19.61 -11.16 27.67
C ARG A 105 20.30 -10.46 26.52
N ILE A 106 19.69 -10.47 25.33
CA ILE A 106 20.27 -9.84 24.13
C ILE A 106 20.39 -8.32 24.32
N ILE A 107 19.38 -7.68 24.92
CA ILE A 107 19.40 -6.25 25.26
C ILE A 107 20.58 -5.95 26.20
N LEU A 108 20.74 -6.73 27.28
CA LEU A 108 21.83 -6.53 28.24
C LEU A 108 23.20 -6.78 27.62
N MET A 109 23.36 -7.85 26.82
CA MET A 109 24.61 -8.15 26.14
C MET A 109 25.06 -7.00 25.25
N LEU A 110 24.19 -6.54 24.34
CA LEU A 110 24.51 -5.44 23.43
C LEU A 110 24.76 -4.13 24.20
N TYR A 111 24.01 -3.88 25.27
CA TYR A 111 24.20 -2.70 26.10
C TYR A 111 25.57 -2.71 26.80
N PHE A 112 25.93 -3.80 27.46
CA PHE A 112 27.21 -3.93 28.16
C PHE A 112 28.40 -3.94 27.20
N ASP A 113 28.27 -4.55 26.03
CA ASP A 113 29.33 -4.53 25.01
C ASP A 113 29.63 -3.10 24.55
N LEU A 114 28.59 -2.28 24.33
CA LEU A 114 28.77 -0.88 23.94
C LEU A 114 29.36 -0.03 25.07
N VAL A 115 28.92 -0.23 26.32
CA VAL A 115 29.47 0.47 27.48
C VAL A 115 30.94 0.07 27.72
N LYS A 116 31.26 -1.22 27.59
CA LYS A 116 32.63 -1.73 27.69
C LYS A 116 33.51 -1.19 26.55
N GLY A 117 32.94 -0.96 25.38
CA GLY A 117 33.56 -0.27 24.25
C GLY A 117 33.76 1.23 24.44
N GLY A 118 33.45 1.78 25.62
CA GLY A 118 33.65 3.19 25.96
C GLY A 118 32.49 4.12 25.55
N SER A 119 31.35 3.56 25.10
CA SER A 119 30.16 4.38 24.82
C SER A 119 29.52 4.87 26.10
N SER A 120 29.02 6.11 26.09
CA SER A 120 28.22 6.62 27.21
C SER A 120 26.93 5.80 27.37
N GLU A 121 26.45 5.66 28.60
CA GLU A 121 25.27 4.83 28.89
C GLU A 121 24.02 5.24 28.10
N ASN A 122 23.83 6.55 27.88
CA ASN A 122 22.71 7.05 27.09
C ASN A 122 22.87 6.73 25.61
N HIS A 123 24.09 6.82 25.08
CA HIS A 123 24.36 6.44 23.70
C HIS A 123 24.18 4.93 23.48
N ALA A 124 24.70 4.11 24.39
CA ALA A 124 24.50 2.66 24.36
C ALA A 124 23.00 2.29 24.39
N LYS A 125 22.22 2.96 25.24
CA LYS A 125 20.76 2.77 25.32
C LYS A 125 20.06 3.09 23.98
N GLU A 126 20.36 4.24 23.39
CA GLU A 126 19.77 4.67 22.11
C GLU A 126 20.17 3.74 20.95
N GLN A 127 21.44 3.32 20.93
CA GLN A 127 21.96 2.44 19.89
C GLN A 127 21.36 1.04 19.98
N VAL A 128 21.19 0.48 21.18
CA VAL A 128 20.50 -0.80 21.39
C VAL A 128 19.03 -0.69 20.99
N ALA A 129 18.35 0.38 21.41
CA ALA A 129 16.96 0.64 21.04
C ALA A 129 16.78 0.71 19.52
N LYS A 130 17.68 1.42 18.81
CA LYS A 130 17.68 1.53 17.36
C LYS A 130 17.98 0.20 16.66
N THR A 131 18.98 -0.55 17.14
CA THR A 131 19.42 -1.82 16.56
C THR A 131 18.34 -2.89 16.66
N LEU A 132 17.68 -2.98 17.82
CA LEU A 132 16.61 -3.95 18.07
C LEU A 132 15.22 -3.42 17.69
N ARG A 133 15.11 -2.15 17.25
CA ARG A 133 13.84 -1.45 16.96
C ARG A 133 12.85 -1.51 18.12
N ILE A 134 13.33 -1.34 19.34
CA ILE A 134 12.53 -1.29 20.57
C ILE A 134 12.55 0.12 21.16
N GLY A 135 11.55 0.45 21.97
CA GLY A 135 11.54 1.72 22.69
C GLY A 135 12.70 1.81 23.69
N THR A 136 13.29 3.01 23.83
CA THR A 136 14.37 3.29 24.80
C THR A 136 13.95 2.96 26.24
N ASP A 137 12.68 3.12 26.55
CA ASP A 137 12.11 2.82 27.88
C ASP A 137 12.19 1.33 28.21
N LYS A 138 12.07 0.46 27.21
CA LYS A 138 12.23 -0.99 27.40
C LYS A 138 13.68 -1.33 27.75
N VAL A 139 14.64 -0.74 27.04
CA VAL A 139 16.08 -0.93 27.34
C VAL A 139 16.38 -0.45 28.76
N LEU A 140 15.83 0.70 29.15
CA LEU A 140 15.96 1.23 30.50
C LEU A 140 15.35 0.30 31.55
N ALA A 141 14.12 -0.18 31.35
CA ALA A 141 13.45 -1.09 32.29
C ALA A 141 14.21 -2.41 32.49
N VAL A 142 14.72 -2.99 31.40
CA VAL A 142 15.55 -4.21 31.45
C VAL A 142 16.85 -3.94 32.21
N ARG A 143 17.52 -2.81 31.90
CA ARG A 143 18.74 -2.38 32.58
C ARG A 143 18.51 -2.19 34.07
N THR A 144 17.51 -1.39 34.45
CA THR A 144 17.23 -1.05 35.86
C THR A 144 16.93 -2.30 36.67
N LEU A 145 16.08 -3.21 36.15
CA LEU A 145 15.81 -4.46 36.84
C LEU A 145 17.07 -5.30 37.05
N TRP A 146 17.95 -5.35 36.04
CA TRP A 146 19.22 -6.07 36.14
C TRP A 146 20.15 -5.46 37.19
N TYR A 147 20.31 -4.13 37.21
CA TYR A 147 21.15 -3.47 38.22
C TYR A 147 20.60 -3.65 39.64
N ASP A 148 19.27 -3.52 39.81
CA ASP A 148 18.65 -3.54 41.14
C ASP A 148 18.53 -4.95 41.71
N LYS A 149 18.18 -5.93 40.88
CA LYS A 149 17.81 -7.30 41.31
C LYS A 149 18.68 -8.41 40.73
N GLN A 150 19.54 -8.11 39.75
CA GLN A 150 20.30 -9.12 38.98
C GLN A 150 19.39 -10.17 38.31
N GLU A 151 18.17 -9.76 37.98
CA GLU A 151 17.15 -10.60 37.35
C GLU A 151 16.89 -10.16 35.91
N LEU A 152 16.56 -11.14 35.07
CA LEU A 152 16.18 -10.88 33.69
C LEU A 152 14.72 -10.40 33.62
N TYR A 153 14.52 -9.31 32.89
CA TYR A 153 13.20 -8.75 32.70
C TYR A 153 12.34 -9.65 31.81
N GLU A 154 11.22 -10.12 32.34
CA GLU A 154 10.20 -10.83 31.56
C GLU A 154 8.87 -10.14 31.79
N THR A 155 8.26 -9.63 30.72
CA THR A 155 6.86 -9.23 30.82
C THR A 155 6.03 -10.48 30.63
N ASN A 156 5.52 -11.03 31.72
CA ASN A 156 4.45 -12.00 31.62
C ASN A 156 3.15 -11.24 31.34
N GLY A 157 2.36 -11.70 30.37
CA GLY A 157 1.02 -11.13 30.09
C GLY A 157 0.06 -11.19 31.29
N LYS A 158 0.48 -11.85 32.39
CA LYS A 158 -0.09 -11.80 33.73
C LYS A 158 0.03 -10.38 34.30
N GLY A 159 -0.89 -9.51 33.92
CA GLY A 159 -0.98 -8.13 34.41
C GLY A 159 -1.52 -7.15 33.37
N ARG A 160 -1.41 -7.47 32.07
CA ARG A 160 -2.13 -6.77 31.01
C ARG A 160 -3.51 -7.41 30.82
N GLY A 161 -4.45 -7.06 31.70
CA GLY A 161 -5.88 -7.17 31.41
C GLY A 161 -6.57 -8.51 31.69
N LYS A 162 -5.99 -9.42 32.48
CA LYS A 162 -6.81 -10.44 33.16
C LYS A 162 -7.24 -9.88 34.51
N ALA A 163 -8.37 -9.20 34.53
CA ALA A 163 -9.21 -9.24 35.72
C ALA A 163 -9.39 -10.72 36.06
N THR A 164 -8.95 -11.10 37.25
CA THR A 164 -9.35 -12.33 37.90
C THR A 164 -10.87 -12.46 37.75
N SER A 165 -11.34 -13.57 37.20
CA SER A 165 -12.75 -13.80 36.81
C SER A 165 -13.77 -13.66 37.96
N PHE A 166 -13.31 -13.39 39.17
CA PHE A 166 -14.13 -13.23 40.37
C PHE A 166 -14.27 -11.78 40.83
N ASP A 167 -13.44 -10.85 40.36
CA ASP A 167 -13.64 -9.43 40.64
C ASP A 167 -13.02 -8.58 39.52
N ASP A 168 -13.74 -8.51 38.41
CA ASP A 168 -13.53 -7.46 37.43
C ASP A 168 -13.85 -6.17 38.17
N GLY A 169 -12.87 -5.41 38.64
CA GLY A 169 -13.06 -4.08 39.29
C GLY A 169 -13.76 -3.03 38.41
N ARG A 170 -14.33 -3.49 37.28
CA ARG A 170 -15.21 -2.83 36.31
C ARG A 170 -16.66 -3.33 36.41
N ARG A 171 -17.00 -4.23 37.33
CA ARG A 171 -18.39 -4.62 37.63
C ARG A 171 -19.01 -3.50 38.44
N VAL A 172 -19.56 -2.55 37.69
CA VAL A 172 -20.33 -1.43 38.25
C VAL A 172 -21.68 -1.91 38.78
N ILE A 173 -22.13 -3.11 38.39
CA ILE A 173 -23.48 -3.61 38.67
C ILE A 173 -23.47 -5.04 39.25
N THR A 174 -24.45 -5.36 40.09
CA THR A 174 -24.66 -6.68 40.70
C THR A 174 -25.35 -7.65 39.71
N LYS A 175 -25.29 -8.96 39.97
CA LYS A 175 -25.97 -9.96 39.14
C LYS A 175 -27.48 -9.73 39.07
N GLU A 176 -28.12 -9.35 40.17
CA GLU A 176 -29.54 -9.04 40.22
C GLU A 176 -29.91 -7.86 39.30
N GLN A 177 -29.06 -6.84 39.26
CA GLN A 177 -29.21 -5.70 38.34
C GLN A 177 -28.95 -6.10 36.88
N GLU A 178 -28.01 -7.02 36.63
CA GLU A 178 -27.80 -7.59 35.30
C GLU A 178 -29.04 -8.35 34.80
N ASP A 179 -29.62 -9.18 35.65
CA ASP A 179 -30.82 -9.97 35.32
C ASP A 179 -32.04 -9.07 35.13
N GLY A 180 -32.23 -8.06 35.99
CA GLY A 180 -33.28 -7.05 35.82
C GLY A 180 -33.14 -6.26 34.51
N LEU A 181 -31.92 -5.88 34.13
CA LEU A 181 -31.66 -5.22 32.85
C LEU A 181 -31.96 -6.15 31.66
N ARG A 182 -31.65 -7.45 31.76
CA ARG A 182 -31.99 -8.43 30.72
C ARG A 182 -33.50 -8.59 30.56
N GLU A 183 -34.24 -8.68 31.66
CA GLU A 183 -35.70 -8.78 31.63
C GLU A 183 -36.35 -7.52 31.05
N PHE A 184 -35.86 -6.35 31.44
CA PHE A 184 -36.31 -5.07 30.87
C PHE A 184 -36.11 -5.04 29.34
N ILE A 185 -34.92 -5.40 28.85
CA ILE A 185 -34.63 -5.42 27.42
C ILE A 185 -35.53 -6.42 26.69
N LYS A 186 -35.75 -7.59 27.28
CA LYS A 186 -36.64 -8.62 26.72
C LYS A 186 -38.07 -8.11 26.60
N GLY A 187 -38.62 -7.50 27.65
CA GLY A 187 -39.97 -6.93 27.64
C GLY A 187 -40.15 -5.82 26.60
N GLU A 188 -39.16 -4.95 26.44
CA GLU A 188 -39.17 -3.91 25.40
C GLU A 188 -39.16 -4.51 23.98
N HIS A 189 -38.37 -5.56 23.75
CA HIS A 189 -38.34 -6.25 22.47
C HIS A 189 -39.64 -7.03 22.17
N GLU A 190 -40.25 -7.64 23.18
CA GLU A 190 -41.57 -8.29 23.07
C GLU A 190 -42.67 -7.27 22.74
N ALA A 191 -42.58 -6.06 23.29
CA ALA A 191 -43.44 -4.92 22.93
C ALA A 191 -43.12 -4.31 21.55
N GLY A 192 -42.13 -4.85 20.83
CA GLY A 192 -41.71 -4.36 19.51
C GLY A 192 -40.95 -3.03 19.54
N ARG A 193 -40.52 -2.57 20.71
CA ARG A 193 -39.73 -1.35 20.90
C ARG A 193 -38.24 -1.67 20.79
N GLN A 194 -37.45 -0.69 20.35
CA GLN A 194 -36.00 -0.81 20.27
C GLN A 194 -35.37 -0.22 21.53
N VAL A 195 -34.45 -0.95 22.16
CA VAL A 195 -33.71 -0.45 23.31
C VAL A 195 -32.42 0.21 22.86
N PHE A 196 -32.30 1.51 23.10
CA PHE A 196 -31.07 2.25 22.86
C PHE A 196 -30.20 2.29 24.10
N ARG A 197 -28.92 2.65 23.94
CA ARG A 197 -27.99 2.84 25.08
C ARG A 197 -28.53 3.84 26.10
N ARG A 198 -29.20 4.89 25.63
CA ARG A 198 -29.87 5.88 26.48
C ARG A 198 -30.99 5.24 27.30
N THR A 199 -31.84 4.43 26.68
CA THR A 199 -32.92 3.70 27.37
C THR A 199 -32.37 2.75 28.44
N GLY A 200 -31.26 2.05 28.14
CA GLY A 200 -30.58 1.21 29.13
C GLY A 200 -29.91 2.03 30.26
N LYS A 201 -29.38 3.22 29.95
CA LYS A 201 -28.86 4.16 30.95
C LYS A 201 -29.98 4.62 31.89
N ASP A 202 -31.10 5.06 31.32
CA ASP A 202 -32.24 5.58 32.08
C ASP A 202 -32.81 4.49 33.00
N TYR A 203 -32.88 3.23 32.54
CA TYR A 203 -33.26 2.09 33.39
C TYR A 203 -32.28 1.90 34.57
N LEU A 204 -30.96 1.88 34.30
CA LEU A 204 -29.95 1.69 35.35
C LEU A 204 -29.96 2.84 36.37
N GLU A 205 -30.22 4.06 35.92
CA GLU A 205 -30.31 5.24 36.76
C GLU A 205 -31.56 5.21 37.64
N CYS A 206 -32.74 4.96 37.05
CA CYS A 206 -34.02 4.98 37.77
C CYS A 206 -34.27 3.74 38.62
N SER A 207 -33.93 2.54 38.13
CA SER A 207 -34.24 1.28 38.80
C SER A 207 -33.10 0.77 39.70
N CYS A 208 -31.85 1.15 39.39
CA CYS A 208 -30.69 0.66 40.13
C CYS A 208 -29.91 1.78 40.85
N GLY A 209 -30.26 3.05 40.66
CA GLY A 209 -29.56 4.20 41.26
C GLY A 209 -28.14 4.39 40.71
N LEU A 210 -27.87 3.90 39.50
CA LEU A 210 -26.52 3.86 38.93
C LEU A 210 -26.37 4.83 37.77
N GLU A 211 -25.66 5.93 38.03
CA GLU A 211 -25.28 6.87 36.98
C GLU A 211 -24.11 6.33 36.14
N MET A 212 -24.39 5.98 34.88
CA MET A 212 -23.37 5.48 33.96
C MET A 212 -23.34 6.29 32.66
N SER A 213 -22.15 6.52 32.11
CA SER A 213 -22.05 7.13 30.78
C SER A 213 -22.62 6.20 29.70
N ASN A 214 -23.16 6.76 28.61
CA ASN A 214 -23.65 5.98 27.46
C ASN A 214 -22.59 5.01 26.89
N ARG A 215 -21.31 5.37 26.99
CA ARG A 215 -20.19 4.51 26.59
C ARG A 215 -20.03 3.33 27.53
N ALA A 216 -20.12 3.56 28.83
CA ALA A 216 -20.05 2.52 29.86
C ALA A 216 -21.22 1.53 29.73
N VAL A 217 -22.44 2.03 29.51
CA VAL A 217 -23.63 1.20 29.23
C VAL A 217 -23.44 0.37 27.97
N GLY A 218 -22.87 0.96 26.91
CA GLY A 218 -22.55 0.21 25.68
C GLY A 218 -21.58 -0.95 25.91
N GLY A 219 -20.53 -0.74 26.71
CA GLY A 219 -19.59 -1.81 27.09
C GLY A 219 -20.21 -2.85 28.01
N LEU A 220 -21.10 -2.44 28.92
CA LEU A 220 -21.86 -3.34 29.78
C LEU A 220 -22.76 -4.27 28.97
N LEU A 221 -23.57 -3.72 28.05
CA LEU A 221 -24.46 -4.49 27.19
C LEU A 221 -23.68 -5.51 26.34
N GLN A 222 -22.51 -5.12 25.82
CA GLN A 222 -21.64 -6.04 25.09
C GLN A 222 -21.13 -7.19 25.98
N ARG A 223 -20.74 -6.90 27.23
CA ARG A 223 -20.34 -7.96 28.20
C ARG A 223 -21.50 -8.90 28.55
N LEU A 224 -22.74 -8.40 28.55
CA LEU A 224 -23.94 -9.20 28.75
C LEU A 224 -24.33 -10.04 27.52
N GLY A 225 -23.62 -9.89 26.40
CA GLY A 225 -23.87 -10.63 25.16
C GLY A 225 -24.82 -9.93 24.18
N PHE A 226 -25.17 -8.66 24.42
CA PHE A 226 -25.98 -7.89 23.50
C PHE A 226 -25.10 -7.23 22.41
N GLU A 227 -25.44 -7.49 21.16
CA GLU A 227 -24.76 -6.90 20.02
C GLU A 227 -25.50 -5.66 19.52
N ARG A 228 -24.72 -4.69 19.00
CA ARG A 228 -25.29 -3.51 18.37
C ARG A 228 -25.76 -3.86 16.96
N CYS A 229 -27.05 -4.03 16.78
CA CYS A 229 -27.67 -4.12 15.47
C CYS A 229 -28.02 -2.72 14.93
N ARG A 230 -27.91 -2.52 13.61
CA ARG A 230 -28.54 -1.36 12.96
C ARG A 230 -30.05 -1.49 13.18
N GLY A 231 -30.69 -0.42 13.67
CA GLY A 231 -32.14 -0.42 13.90
C GLY A 231 -32.84 -0.89 12.63
N ARG A 232 -33.69 -1.92 12.74
CA ARG A 232 -34.51 -2.33 11.60
C ARG A 232 -35.29 -1.09 11.16
N ILE A 233 -35.23 -0.78 9.87
CA ILE A 233 -36.13 0.20 9.25
C ILE A 233 -37.52 -0.17 9.74
N LYS A 234 -38.23 0.78 10.37
CA LYS A 234 -39.60 0.56 10.84
C LYS A 234 -40.46 0.24 9.63
N ILE A 235 -40.53 -1.04 9.26
CA ILE A 235 -41.61 -1.53 8.41
C ILE A 235 -42.84 -1.37 9.29
N PRO A 236 -43.81 -0.50 8.93
CA PRO A 236 -45.03 -0.37 9.69
C PRO A 236 -45.61 -1.77 9.88
N PRO A 237 -46.14 -2.12 11.07
CA PRO A 237 -46.77 -3.41 11.27
C PRO A 237 -47.77 -3.64 10.13
N LEU A 238 -47.64 -4.78 9.45
CA LEU A 238 -48.50 -5.08 8.32
C LEU A 238 -49.92 -5.21 8.85
N ASN A 239 -50.81 -4.26 8.51
CA ASN A 239 -52.24 -4.42 8.78
C ASN A 239 -52.76 -5.63 7.99
N GLU A 240 -53.85 -6.25 8.47
CA GLU A 240 -54.42 -7.45 7.83
C GLU A 240 -54.76 -7.22 6.35
N GLU A 241 -55.20 -6.02 6.00
CA GLU A 241 -55.47 -5.63 4.61
C GLU A 241 -54.19 -5.67 3.74
N ARG A 242 -53.06 -5.13 4.22
CA ARG A 242 -51.78 -5.18 3.49
C ARG A 242 -51.22 -6.59 3.47
N LYS A 243 -51.40 -7.39 4.52
CA LYS A 243 -51.06 -8.84 4.48
C LYS A 243 -51.85 -9.55 3.38
N ASN A 244 -53.14 -9.29 3.27
CA ASN A 244 -53.99 -9.90 2.24
C ASN A 244 -53.61 -9.44 0.83
N ARG A 245 -53.28 -8.16 0.63
CA ARG A 245 -52.75 -7.67 -0.65
C ARG A 245 -51.43 -8.33 -1.03
N ILE A 246 -50.50 -8.46 -0.09
CA ILE A 246 -49.21 -9.16 -0.31
C ILE A 246 -49.46 -10.63 -0.67
N ARG A 247 -50.34 -11.33 0.07
CA ARG A 247 -50.71 -12.72 -0.24
C ARG A 247 -51.28 -12.85 -1.65
N LEU A 248 -52.23 -11.98 -2.02
CA LEU A 248 -52.82 -11.97 -3.35
C LEU A 248 -51.77 -11.70 -4.43
N PHE A 249 -50.86 -10.76 -4.19
CA PHE A 249 -49.75 -10.48 -5.10
C PHE A 249 -48.86 -11.71 -5.29
N LEU A 250 -48.45 -12.38 -4.21
CA LEU A 250 -47.62 -13.58 -4.30
C LEU A 250 -48.30 -14.70 -5.10
N VAL A 251 -49.61 -14.90 -4.91
CA VAL A 251 -50.37 -15.88 -5.70
C VAL A 251 -50.42 -15.48 -7.18
N LYS A 252 -50.69 -14.21 -7.49
CA LYS A 252 -50.71 -13.71 -8.88
C LYS A 252 -49.34 -13.82 -9.55
N MET A 253 -48.26 -13.49 -8.84
CA MET A 253 -46.89 -13.64 -9.32
C MET A 253 -46.55 -15.10 -9.62
N LEU A 254 -46.94 -16.03 -8.73
CA LEU A 254 -46.72 -17.46 -8.95
C LEU A 254 -47.47 -17.95 -10.20
N LEU A 255 -48.69 -17.47 -10.44
CA LEU A 255 -49.45 -17.81 -11.65
C LEU A 255 -48.83 -17.20 -12.92
N ALA A 256 -48.36 -15.95 -12.85
CA ALA A 256 -47.70 -15.25 -13.95
C ALA A 256 -46.33 -15.84 -14.31
N LYS A 257 -45.64 -16.46 -13.34
CA LYS A 257 -44.33 -17.08 -13.55
C LYS A 257 -44.40 -18.38 -14.36
N ARG A 258 -45.52 -19.11 -14.30
CA ARG A 258 -45.71 -20.37 -15.06
C ARG A 258 -45.59 -20.19 -16.59
N PRO A 259 -46.27 -19.22 -17.23
CA PRO A 259 -46.09 -18.96 -18.66
C PRO A 259 -44.72 -18.36 -19.00
N GLU A 260 -44.08 -17.65 -18.05
CA GLU A 260 -42.70 -17.18 -18.20
C GLU A 260 -41.71 -18.35 -18.23
N ASP A 261 -41.79 -19.28 -17.28
CA ASP A 261 -40.97 -20.49 -17.23
C ASP A 261 -41.20 -21.40 -18.47
N ALA A 262 -42.40 -21.36 -19.05
CA ALA A 262 -42.74 -22.07 -20.28
C ALA A 262 -42.29 -21.34 -21.57
N GLY A 263 -41.69 -20.14 -21.46
CA GLY A 263 -41.23 -19.34 -22.59
C GLY A 263 -42.35 -18.68 -23.41
N VAL A 264 -43.58 -18.65 -22.90
CA VAL A 264 -44.77 -18.10 -23.57
C VAL A 264 -44.94 -16.61 -23.29
N ALA A 265 -44.43 -16.14 -22.15
CA ALA A 265 -44.52 -14.74 -21.73
C ALA A 265 -43.21 -14.25 -21.08
N VAL A 266 -43.08 -12.93 -20.89
CA VAL A 266 -41.97 -12.31 -20.15
C VAL A 266 -42.57 -11.36 -19.12
N ILE A 267 -42.15 -11.44 -17.86
CA ILE A 267 -42.60 -10.51 -16.82
C ILE A 267 -41.73 -9.26 -16.86
N VAL A 268 -42.35 -8.11 -17.15
CA VAL A 268 -41.69 -6.81 -17.12
C VAL A 268 -42.00 -6.12 -15.79
N TYR A 269 -40.96 -5.84 -15.00
CA TYR A 269 -41.07 -5.05 -13.77
C TYR A 269 -40.73 -3.60 -14.08
N ILE A 270 -41.60 -2.68 -13.66
CA ILE A 270 -41.37 -1.24 -13.71
C ILE A 270 -41.37 -0.73 -12.28
N ASP A 271 -40.32 -0.02 -11.90
CA ASP A 271 -40.23 0.66 -10.62
C ASP A 271 -39.79 2.11 -10.84
N GLU A 272 -40.36 3.02 -10.04
CA GLU A 272 -40.05 4.44 -10.07
C GLU A 272 -39.28 4.80 -8.81
N SER A 273 -37.97 4.99 -8.95
CA SER A 273 -37.14 5.48 -7.86
C SER A 273 -36.94 6.99 -7.98
N PHE A 274 -37.31 7.73 -6.94
CA PHE A 274 -37.01 9.16 -6.82
C PHE A 274 -35.50 9.36 -6.63
N VAL A 275 -34.85 10.00 -7.58
CA VAL A 275 -33.46 10.46 -7.43
C VAL A 275 -33.49 11.88 -6.87
N HIS A 276 -33.25 12.02 -5.57
CA HIS A 276 -33.13 13.35 -4.94
C HIS A 276 -31.75 13.94 -5.28
N GLN A 277 -31.72 15.22 -5.67
CA GLN A 277 -30.51 15.95 -6.10
C GLN A 277 -29.39 16.00 -5.04
N VAL A 278 -29.69 15.64 -3.78
CA VAL A 278 -28.78 15.68 -2.63
C VAL A 278 -27.99 14.36 -2.44
N TYR A 279 -28.42 13.24 -3.04
CA TYR A 279 -27.70 11.96 -2.99
C TYR A 279 -26.84 11.70 -4.23
N GLY A 280 -26.85 12.60 -5.20
CA GLY A 280 -25.73 12.75 -6.12
C GLY A 280 -24.59 13.36 -5.30
N SER A 281 -23.68 12.51 -4.81
CA SER A 281 -22.34 12.97 -4.45
C SER A 281 -21.83 13.88 -5.57
N ALA A 282 -21.20 15.01 -5.25
CA ALA A 282 -20.47 15.82 -6.25
C ALA A 282 -19.41 14.98 -7.01
N TYR A 283 -19.10 13.78 -6.49
CA TYR A 283 -18.36 12.73 -7.17
C TYR A 283 -19.34 11.76 -7.86
N SER A 284 -19.65 12.06 -9.12
CA SER A 284 -20.34 11.14 -10.02
C SER A 284 -19.40 10.02 -10.50
N TYR A 285 -19.92 8.80 -10.66
CA TYR A 285 -19.24 7.66 -11.29
C TYR A 285 -19.13 7.80 -12.82
N PHE A 286 -18.59 8.92 -13.30
CA PHE A 286 -18.09 9.04 -14.67
C PHE A 286 -16.56 8.93 -14.65
N PRO A 287 -15.93 8.30 -15.65
CA PRO A 287 -14.49 8.13 -15.68
C PRO A 287 -13.80 9.49 -15.64
N SER A 288 -12.87 9.68 -14.70
CA SER A 288 -12.03 10.87 -14.69
C SER A 288 -11.07 10.81 -15.87
N ASP A 289 -11.00 11.88 -16.65
CA ASP A 289 -9.94 12.07 -17.63
C ASP A 289 -8.54 11.93 -16.98
N ASP A 290 -7.55 11.56 -17.80
CA ASP A 290 -6.17 11.09 -17.48
C ASP A 290 -5.28 11.98 -16.57
N LYS A 291 -5.83 12.98 -15.86
CA LYS A 291 -5.09 13.86 -14.95
C LYS A 291 -5.62 13.83 -13.52
N GLY A 292 -6.19 12.69 -13.10
CA GLY A 292 -6.79 12.42 -11.80
C GLY A 292 -6.22 13.21 -10.61
N ILE A 293 -6.93 14.27 -10.24
CA ILE A 293 -6.83 14.94 -8.94
C ILE A 293 -8.22 15.48 -8.60
N VAL A 294 -8.81 15.01 -7.49
CA VAL A 294 -9.64 15.87 -6.62
C VAL A 294 -9.35 15.49 -5.16
N GLN A 295 -9.05 16.52 -4.36
CA GLN A 295 -8.70 16.50 -2.94
C GLN A 295 -9.92 16.32 -2.03
N ASP A 296 -9.65 15.77 -0.83
CA ASP A 296 -10.57 15.62 0.30
C ASP A 296 -11.08 16.96 0.88
N GLY A 297 -12.30 16.89 1.39
CA GLY A 297 -12.85 17.74 2.44
C GLY A 297 -13.59 16.86 3.45
#